data_AF-A0A975DH04-F1
#
_entry.id   AF-A0A975DH04-F1
#
_cell.length_a   1.000
_cell.length_b   1.000
_cell.length_c   1.000
_cell.angle_alpha   90.00
_cell.angle_beta   90.00
_cell.angle_gamma   90.00
#
_symmetry.space_group_name_H-M   'P 1'
#
loop_
_entity.id
_entity.type
_entity.pdbx_description
1 polymer ?
#
loop_
_entity_poly.entity_id
_entity_poly.type
_entity_poly.pdbx_seq_one_letter_code
_entity_poly.pdbx_strand_id
1 'polypeptide(L)'
;MKKRLLCLSLALVSQGSLASPWIDAGDTQLKNSIDLLVSYGVIHHPVNQYPLMWQGIASDLVDIDRATLPQEVMFALQHVEHSLRVAKLKRDSGVRAYYSSDAKLTQGFAPRDKAKAGLDTYGLMTSENVSAKVQVNYQRDGLDGKTTNYDGSHLAVLFDNWAVSAERLSYWWKFKQ
;
A
#
# COMPACT_ATOMS: atom_id res chain seq x y z
N MET A 1 3.97 38.87 -44.61
CA MET A 1 3.19 38.49 -43.41
C MET A 1 3.96 37.43 -42.65
N LYS A 2 4.43 37.74 -41.44
CA LYS A 2 5.33 36.87 -40.64
C LYS A 2 4.50 35.81 -39.90
N LYS A 3 4.63 34.53 -40.25
CA LYS A 3 4.07 33.43 -39.46
C LYS A 3 5.12 32.97 -38.45
N ARG A 4 4.93 33.31 -37.17
CA ARG A 4 5.75 32.77 -36.08
C ARG A 4 5.23 31.37 -35.75
N LEU A 5 6.01 30.35 -36.09
CA LEU A 5 5.81 28.98 -35.60
C LEU A 5 6.30 28.95 -34.14
N LEU A 6 5.36 28.81 -33.21
CA LEU A 6 5.65 28.58 -31.81
C LEU A 6 5.79 27.06 -31.62
N CYS A 7 7.02 26.56 -31.55
CA CYS A 7 7.28 25.18 -31.14
C CYS A 7 6.97 25.05 -29.65
N LEU A 8 5.86 24.39 -29.31
CA LEU A 8 5.57 24.00 -27.94
C LEU A 8 6.36 22.73 -27.65
N SER A 9 7.46 22.88 -26.91
CA SER A 9 8.27 21.78 -26.40
C SER A 9 7.45 20.94 -25.43
N LEU A 10 7.08 19.73 -25.85
CA LEU A 10 6.45 18.71 -25.01
C LEU A 10 7.51 18.19 -24.03
N ALA A 11 7.43 18.64 -22.78
CA ALA A 11 8.28 18.12 -21.72
C ALA A 11 8.02 16.62 -21.56
N LEU A 12 9.09 15.82 -21.65
CA LEU A 12 9.07 14.38 -21.37
C LEU A 12 8.56 14.18 -19.94
N VAL A 13 7.34 13.69 -19.80
CA VAL A 13 6.88 13.10 -18.54
C VAL A 13 7.69 11.81 -18.36
N SER A 14 8.53 11.80 -17.33
CA SER A 14 9.28 10.64 -16.91
C SER A 14 8.34 9.45 -16.70
N GLN A 15 8.59 8.34 -17.40
CA GLN A 15 7.97 7.05 -17.13
C GLN A 15 8.48 6.55 -15.76
N GLY A 16 7.85 7.03 -14.69
CA GLY A 16 8.03 6.44 -13.38
C GLY A 16 7.26 5.12 -13.37
N SER A 17 7.98 4.00 -13.30
CA SER A 17 7.36 2.70 -13.03
C SER A 17 6.51 2.83 -11.76
N LEU A 18 5.18 2.84 -11.92
CA LEU A 18 4.27 2.92 -10.79
C LEU A 18 4.33 1.61 -10.01
N ALA A 19 4.45 1.74 -8.71
CA ALA A 19 4.21 0.64 -7.79
C ALA A 19 2.74 0.23 -7.88
N SER A 20 2.36 -0.89 -7.22
CA SER A 20 0.97 -1.04 -6.77
C SER A 20 0.54 0.32 -6.22
N PRO A 21 -0.60 0.89 -6.61
CA PRO A 21 -0.90 2.28 -6.33
C PRO A 21 -1.02 2.55 -4.83
N TRP A 22 -1.27 1.49 -4.03
CA TRP A 22 -1.52 1.59 -2.62
C TRP A 22 -0.71 0.63 -1.73
N ILE A 23 -0.53 1.09 -0.51
CA ILE A 23 -0.20 0.31 0.68
C ILE A 23 -1.53 -0.10 1.33
N ASP A 24 -1.78 -1.40 1.40
CA ASP A 24 -3.01 -1.96 1.95
C ASP A 24 -3.11 -1.73 3.47
N ALA A 25 -4.34 -1.60 3.97
CA ALA A 25 -4.60 -1.67 5.40
C ALA A 25 -4.39 -3.13 5.87
N GLY A 26 -3.44 -3.36 6.78
CA GLY A 26 -3.16 -4.67 7.34
C GLY A 26 -1.67 -5.00 7.50
N ASP A 27 -0.79 -4.33 6.75
CA ASP A 27 0.66 -4.44 6.98
C ASP A 27 1.08 -3.58 8.17
N THR A 28 0.93 -4.14 9.37
CA THR A 28 1.25 -3.46 10.63
C THR A 28 2.74 -3.13 10.73
N GLN A 29 3.60 -3.96 10.16
CA GLN A 29 5.05 -3.77 10.24
C GLN A 29 5.45 -2.58 9.36
N LEU A 30 4.96 -2.54 8.12
CA LEU A 30 5.17 -1.42 7.21
C LEU A 30 4.58 -0.13 7.77
N LYS A 31 3.36 -0.18 8.32
CA LYS A 31 2.76 0.98 8.99
C LYS A 31 3.64 1.50 10.13
N ASN A 32 4.13 0.62 10.99
CA ASN A 32 4.98 1.05 12.12
C ASN A 32 6.29 1.68 11.63
N SER A 33 6.89 1.15 10.56
CA SER A 33 8.05 1.76 9.93
C SER A 33 7.73 3.14 9.36
N ILE A 34 6.59 3.30 8.67
CA ILE A 34 6.12 4.59 8.15
C ILE A 34 5.88 5.59 9.28
N ASP A 35 5.17 5.19 10.35
CA ASP A 35 4.90 6.05 11.50
C ASP A 35 6.20 6.53 12.17
N LEU A 36 7.21 5.66 12.27
CA LEU A 36 8.52 6.03 12.81
C LEU A 36 9.19 7.08 11.92
N LEU A 37 9.21 6.86 10.61
CA LEU A 37 9.75 7.84 9.65
C LEU A 37 9.01 9.18 9.69
N VAL A 38 7.69 9.17 9.91
CA VAL A 38 6.90 10.40 10.12
C VAL A 38 7.31 11.11 11.41
N SER A 39 7.51 10.37 12.51
CA SER A 39 7.92 10.97 13.79
C SER A 39 9.30 11.63 13.76
N TYR A 40 10.18 11.16 12.87
CA TYR A 40 11.51 11.73 12.65
C TYR A 40 11.55 12.76 11.51
N GLY A 41 10.40 13.11 10.93
CA GLY A 41 10.32 14.10 9.84
C GLY A 41 10.97 13.64 8.54
N VAL A 42 11.05 12.32 8.31
CA VAL A 42 11.51 11.76 7.04
C VAL A 42 10.35 11.72 6.04
N ILE A 43 9.16 11.31 6.49
CA ILE A 43 7.93 11.31 5.69
C ILE A 43 7.05 12.47 6.13
N HIS A 44 6.58 13.26 5.18
CA HIS A 44 5.81 14.49 5.40
C HIS A 44 4.36 14.37 4.89
N HIS A 45 4.12 13.48 3.93
CA HIS A 45 2.77 13.25 3.42
C HIS A 45 1.83 12.72 4.52
N PRO A 46 0.53 13.04 4.47
CA PRO A 46 -0.43 12.51 5.44
C PRO A 46 -0.54 10.98 5.38
N VAL A 47 -0.38 10.31 6.53
CA VAL A 47 -0.46 8.84 6.67
C VAL A 47 -1.61 8.35 7.57
N ASN A 48 -2.62 9.20 7.76
CA ASN A 48 -3.70 8.97 8.73
C ASN A 48 -4.87 8.10 8.21
N GLN A 49 -4.92 7.83 6.92
CA GLN A 49 -5.97 7.06 6.27
C GLN A 49 -5.35 5.99 5.37
N TYR A 50 -5.79 4.74 5.53
CA TYR A 50 -5.41 3.66 4.63
C TYR A 50 -6.59 3.26 3.74
N PRO A 51 -6.35 2.82 2.49
CA PRO A 51 -5.04 2.58 1.86
C PRO A 51 -4.25 3.86 1.54
N LEU A 52 -2.91 3.81 1.64
CA LEU A 52 -2.01 4.94 1.37
C LEU A 52 -1.44 4.88 -0.03
N MET A 53 -1.29 6.01 -0.72
CA MET A 53 -0.66 6.02 -2.04
C MET A 53 0.87 5.93 -1.95
N TRP A 54 1.46 4.98 -2.67
CA TRP A 54 2.93 4.82 -2.73
C TRP A 54 3.64 6.04 -3.32
N GLN A 55 2.97 6.81 -4.19
CA GLN A 55 3.56 7.98 -4.83
C GLN A 55 4.06 9.03 -3.82
N GLY A 56 3.23 9.39 -2.84
CA GLY A 56 3.60 10.38 -1.82
C GLY A 56 4.72 9.90 -0.91
N ILE A 57 4.69 8.61 -0.54
CA ILE A 57 5.79 7.99 0.23
C ILE A 57 7.06 7.98 -0.61
N ALA A 58 7.00 7.54 -1.86
CA ALA A 58 8.16 7.47 -2.75
C ALA A 58 8.80 8.84 -2.99
N SER A 59 8.03 9.92 -3.10
CA SER A 59 8.56 11.27 -3.23
C SER A 59 9.32 11.73 -1.99
N ASP A 60 8.82 11.39 -0.79
CA ASP A 60 9.50 11.76 0.47
C ASP A 60 10.82 11.01 0.67
N LEU A 61 10.99 9.85 0.02
CA LEU A 61 12.20 9.02 0.17
C LEU A 61 13.37 9.40 -0.76
N VAL A 62 13.18 10.31 -1.73
CA VAL A 62 14.20 10.59 -2.76
C VAL A 62 15.45 11.26 -2.19
N ASP A 63 15.27 12.26 -1.32
CA ASP A 63 16.34 13.18 -0.90
C ASP A 63 16.71 13.06 0.59
N ILE A 64 16.69 11.83 1.13
CA ILE A 64 17.01 11.58 2.54
C ILE A 64 18.52 11.64 2.79
N ASP A 65 18.93 12.53 3.70
CA ASP A 65 20.28 12.51 4.26
C ASP A 65 20.42 11.41 5.33
N ARG A 66 20.82 10.22 4.88
CA ARG A 66 21.01 9.04 5.74
C ARG A 66 22.07 9.25 6.83
N ALA A 67 23.02 10.18 6.67
CA ALA A 67 24.07 10.42 7.66
C ALA A 67 23.53 11.07 8.94
N THR A 68 22.38 11.74 8.85
CA THR A 68 21.74 12.43 9.99
C THR A 68 20.76 11.54 10.75
N LEU A 69 20.43 10.36 10.23
CA LEU A 69 19.43 9.49 10.81
C LEU A 69 20.01 8.59 11.92
N PRO A 70 19.30 8.47 13.06
CA PRO A 70 19.66 7.50 14.08
C PRO A 70 19.57 6.06 13.56
N GLN A 71 20.36 5.16 14.15
CA GLN A 71 20.44 3.76 13.72
C GLN A 71 19.08 3.05 13.83
N GLU A 72 18.27 3.39 14.83
CA GLU A 72 16.92 2.85 15.00
C GLU A 72 15.96 3.23 13.87
N VAL A 73 16.16 4.39 13.23
CA VAL A 73 15.34 4.87 12.10
C VAL A 73 15.78 4.21 10.80
N MET A 74 17.06 3.86 10.69
CA MET A 74 17.63 3.26 9.49
C MET A 74 16.96 1.93 9.12
N PHE A 75 16.62 1.09 10.11
CA PHE A 75 15.90 -0.15 9.84
C PHE A 75 14.51 0.11 9.24
N ALA A 76 13.77 1.09 9.77
CA ALA A 76 12.47 1.47 9.23
C ALA A 76 12.59 2.01 7.80
N LEU A 77 13.60 2.86 7.53
CA LEU A 77 13.86 3.37 6.18
C LEU A 77 14.11 2.22 5.20
N GLN A 78 15.00 1.29 5.54
CA GLN A 78 15.31 0.14 4.70
C GLN A 78 14.08 -0.75 4.46
N HIS A 79 13.24 -0.93 5.48
CA HIS A 79 12.01 -1.70 5.37
C HIS A 79 10.99 -1.05 4.41
N VAL A 80 10.80 0.27 4.50
CA VAL A 80 9.90 1.00 3.59
C VAL A 80 10.46 1.00 2.17
N GLU A 81 11.76 1.22 1.99
CA GLU A 81 12.41 1.16 0.68
C GLU A 81 12.30 -0.24 0.04
N HIS A 82 12.47 -1.31 0.85
CA HIS A 82 12.27 -2.68 0.38
C HIS A 82 10.83 -2.91 -0.05
N SER A 83 9.87 -2.48 0.77
CA SER A 83 8.44 -2.61 0.48
C SER A 83 8.04 -1.84 -0.78
N LEU A 84 8.60 -0.65 -1.01
CA LEU A 84 8.43 0.12 -2.24
C LEU A 84 9.00 -0.62 -3.46
N ARG A 85 10.16 -1.26 -3.33
CA ARG A 85 10.74 -2.09 -4.41
C ARG A 85 9.85 -3.29 -4.74
N VAL A 86 9.32 -3.98 -3.72
CA VAL A 86 8.35 -5.08 -3.90
C VAL A 86 7.09 -4.57 -4.58
N ALA A 87 6.57 -3.42 -4.16
CA ALA A 87 5.37 -2.83 -4.76
C ALA A 87 5.57 -2.45 -6.24
N LYS A 88 6.80 -2.17 -6.69
CA LYS A 88 7.15 -1.92 -8.10
C LYS A 88 7.25 -3.18 -8.97
N LEU A 89 7.16 -4.37 -8.38
CA LEU A 89 7.15 -5.60 -9.15
C LEU A 89 5.87 -5.67 -10.02
N LYS A 90 6.02 -6.11 -11.27
CA LYS A 90 4.89 -6.31 -12.19
C LYS A 90 3.92 -7.37 -11.72
N ARG A 91 4.40 -8.30 -10.90
CA ARG A 91 3.66 -9.44 -10.37
C ARG A 91 4.13 -9.74 -8.96
N ASP A 92 3.18 -10.05 -8.10
CA ASP A 92 3.43 -10.54 -6.76
C ASP A 92 2.35 -11.55 -6.37
N SER A 93 2.66 -12.42 -5.42
CA SER A 93 1.72 -13.39 -4.89
C SER A 93 2.13 -13.81 -3.50
N GLY A 94 1.17 -14.06 -2.64
CA GLY A 94 1.45 -14.46 -1.28
C GLY A 94 0.43 -15.41 -0.71
N VAL A 95 0.85 -16.10 0.33
CA VAL A 95 0.02 -16.99 1.15
C VAL A 95 0.27 -16.65 2.62
N ARG A 96 -0.79 -16.48 3.39
CA ARG A 96 -0.73 -16.26 4.84
C ARG A 96 -1.61 -17.28 5.54
N ALA A 97 -1.05 -18.01 6.49
CA ALA A 97 -1.82 -18.89 7.37
C ALA A 97 -1.77 -18.34 8.79
N TYR A 98 -2.87 -18.48 9.52
CA TYR A 98 -2.94 -18.07 10.93
C TYR A 98 -3.78 -19.03 11.76
N TYR A 99 -3.48 -19.08 13.06
CA TYR A 99 -4.20 -19.85 14.06
C TYR A 99 -4.21 -19.11 15.41
N SER A 100 -5.32 -19.16 16.12
CA SER A 100 -5.53 -18.56 17.43
C SER A 100 -6.53 -19.39 18.24
N SER A 101 -6.44 -19.31 19.57
CA SER A 101 -7.39 -20.00 20.46
C SER A 101 -8.82 -19.46 20.32
N ASP A 102 -8.94 -18.16 20.03
CA ASP A 102 -10.22 -17.45 19.90
C ASP A 102 -10.20 -16.49 18.71
N ALA A 103 -11.37 -16.29 18.11
CA ALA A 103 -11.57 -15.26 17.09
C ALA A 103 -11.50 -13.89 17.76
N LYS A 104 -10.49 -13.08 17.43
CA LYS A 104 -10.28 -11.78 18.06
C LYS A 104 -10.98 -10.69 17.27
N LEU A 105 -11.80 -9.89 17.97
CA LEU A 105 -12.19 -8.57 17.49
C LEU A 105 -11.07 -7.58 17.86
N THR A 106 -10.00 -7.57 17.09
CA THR A 106 -8.93 -6.57 17.28
C THR A 106 -9.46 -5.17 16.95
N GLN A 107 -9.32 -4.26 17.91
CA GLN A 107 -9.52 -2.82 17.72
C GLN A 107 -8.14 -2.20 17.48
N GLY A 108 -7.70 -2.18 16.22
CA GLY A 108 -6.38 -1.69 15.82
C GLY A 108 -6.13 -1.88 14.34
N PHE A 109 -4.96 -1.43 13.87
CA PHE A 109 -4.56 -1.55 12.47
C PHE A 109 -4.20 -2.99 12.05
N ALA A 110 -3.94 -3.87 13.03
CA ALA A 110 -3.61 -5.26 12.76
C ALA A 110 -4.67 -5.96 11.92
N PRO A 111 -4.28 -6.95 11.08
CA PRO A 111 -5.23 -7.78 10.36
C PRO A 111 -6.35 -8.25 11.28
N ARG A 112 -7.59 -8.02 10.86
CA ARG A 112 -8.77 -8.42 11.63
C ARG A 112 -9.05 -9.89 11.33
N ASP A 113 -8.27 -10.76 11.95
CA ASP A 113 -8.47 -12.20 11.90
C ASP A 113 -9.71 -12.57 12.73
N LYS A 114 -10.89 -12.41 12.12
CA LYS A 114 -12.21 -12.65 12.72
C LYS A 114 -12.54 -14.15 12.85
N ALA A 115 -11.52 -15.00 12.89
CA ALA A 115 -11.63 -16.45 12.87
C ALA A 115 -10.50 -17.07 13.70
N LYS A 116 -10.72 -18.29 14.19
CA LYS A 116 -9.70 -19.04 14.96
C LYS A 116 -8.58 -19.53 14.07
N ALA A 117 -8.86 -19.84 12.83
CA ALA A 117 -7.85 -20.27 11.87
C ALA A 117 -8.23 -19.81 10.47
N GLY A 118 -7.24 -19.55 9.64
CA GLY A 118 -7.48 -19.20 8.25
C GLY A 118 -6.27 -19.29 7.35
N LEU A 119 -6.56 -19.18 6.06
CA LEU A 119 -5.60 -19.20 4.97
C LEU A 119 -6.01 -18.13 3.96
N ASP A 120 -5.15 -17.14 3.77
CA ASP A 120 -5.30 -16.09 2.79
C ASP A 120 -4.33 -16.32 1.64
N THR A 121 -4.81 -16.14 0.42
CA THR A 121 -3.99 -16.26 -0.78
C THR A 121 -4.29 -15.10 -1.71
N TYR A 122 -3.27 -14.55 -2.37
CA TYR A 122 -3.48 -13.50 -3.34
C TYR A 122 -2.52 -13.60 -4.53
N GLY A 123 -2.97 -13.05 -5.65
CA GLY A 123 -2.14 -12.69 -6.79
C GLY A 123 -2.37 -11.22 -7.15
N LEU A 124 -1.28 -10.51 -7.40
CA LEU A 124 -1.24 -9.11 -7.78
C LEU A 124 -0.54 -8.97 -9.14
N MET A 125 -1.09 -8.12 -10.00
CA MET A 125 -0.44 -7.66 -11.21
C MET A 125 -0.49 -6.13 -11.28
N THR A 126 0.66 -5.53 -11.56
CA THR A 126 0.82 -4.08 -11.67
C THR A 126 1.45 -3.73 -13.00
N SER A 127 0.95 -2.67 -13.62
CA SER A 127 1.49 -2.03 -14.82
C SER A 127 1.55 -0.51 -14.59
N GLU A 128 1.99 0.25 -15.58
CA GLU A 128 2.09 1.72 -15.51
C GLU A 128 0.75 2.39 -15.20
N ASN A 129 -0.36 1.81 -15.65
CA ASN A 129 -1.68 2.44 -15.57
C ASN A 129 -2.74 1.52 -14.94
N VAL A 130 -2.37 0.32 -14.49
CA VAL A 130 -3.33 -0.68 -14.00
C VAL A 130 -2.74 -1.41 -12.81
N SER A 131 -3.55 -1.64 -11.78
CA SER A 131 -3.25 -2.57 -10.69
C SER A 131 -4.44 -3.48 -10.45
N ALA A 132 -4.20 -4.78 -10.37
CA ALA A 132 -5.21 -5.79 -10.16
C ALA A 132 -4.74 -6.81 -9.12
N LYS A 133 -5.44 -6.86 -7.98
CA LYS A 133 -5.24 -7.86 -6.93
C LYS A 133 -6.49 -8.72 -6.80
N VAL A 134 -6.30 -10.03 -6.86
CA VAL A 134 -7.32 -11.01 -6.54
C VAL A 134 -6.90 -11.73 -5.27
N GLN A 135 -7.77 -11.71 -4.27
CA GLN A 135 -7.53 -12.33 -2.97
C GLN A 135 -8.67 -13.26 -2.59
N VAL A 136 -8.32 -14.45 -2.13
CA VAL A 136 -9.25 -15.47 -1.62
C VAL A 136 -8.82 -15.84 -0.21
N ASN A 137 -9.74 -15.67 0.73
CA ASN A 137 -9.52 -15.92 2.14
C ASN A 137 -10.44 -17.05 2.61
N TYR A 138 -9.88 -18.09 3.19
CA TYR A 138 -10.59 -19.17 3.85
C TYR A 138 -10.45 -19.03 5.36
N GLN A 139 -11.56 -19.18 6.08
CA GLN A 139 -11.59 -19.03 7.52
C GLN A 139 -12.47 -20.09 8.19
N ARG A 140 -12.06 -20.56 9.37
CA ARG A 140 -12.82 -21.49 10.21
C ARG A 140 -13.29 -20.80 11.47
N ASP A 141 -14.54 -21.04 11.83
CA ASP A 141 -15.20 -20.44 12.99
C ASP A 141 -15.15 -18.91 12.93
N GLY A 142 -15.45 -18.37 11.74
CA GLY A 142 -15.53 -16.94 11.50
C GLY A 142 -16.73 -16.31 12.21
N LEU A 143 -16.56 -15.11 12.76
CA LEU A 143 -17.60 -14.38 13.50
C LEU A 143 -18.84 -14.05 12.66
N ASP A 144 -18.73 -14.01 11.33
CA ASP A 144 -19.82 -13.76 10.39
C ASP A 144 -20.48 -15.04 9.86
N GLY A 145 -20.03 -16.21 10.33
CA GLY A 145 -20.49 -17.52 9.86
C GLY A 145 -20.06 -17.88 8.44
N LYS A 146 -19.32 -17.02 7.73
CA LYS A 146 -18.83 -17.28 6.37
C LYS A 146 -17.47 -17.96 6.43
N THR A 147 -17.25 -18.94 5.57
CA THR A 147 -15.99 -19.67 5.49
C THR A 147 -15.06 -19.11 4.41
N THR A 148 -15.58 -18.33 3.47
CA THR A 148 -14.80 -17.76 2.36
C THR A 148 -15.20 -16.31 2.12
N ASN A 149 -14.20 -15.46 1.87
CA ASN A 149 -14.40 -14.09 1.43
C ASN A 149 -13.30 -13.67 0.44
N TYR A 150 -13.48 -12.47 -0.14
CA TYR A 150 -12.57 -11.91 -1.16
C TYR A 150 -12.04 -10.53 -0.73
N ASP A 151 -12.04 -10.26 0.58
CA ASP A 151 -11.56 -9.00 1.15
C ASP A 151 -10.07 -8.83 0.82
N GLY A 152 -9.69 -7.63 0.37
CA GLY A 152 -8.37 -7.30 -0.17
C GLY A 152 -8.29 -7.31 -1.70
N SER A 153 -9.30 -7.83 -2.39
CA SER A 153 -9.37 -7.78 -3.87
C SER A 153 -9.65 -6.36 -4.37
N HIS A 154 -8.94 -5.93 -5.40
CA HIS A 154 -9.15 -4.62 -6.01
C HIS A 154 -8.66 -4.57 -7.45
N LEU A 155 -9.22 -3.65 -8.22
CA LEU A 155 -8.80 -3.29 -9.55
C LEU A 155 -8.78 -1.77 -9.64
N ALA A 156 -7.68 -1.20 -10.12
CA ALA A 156 -7.59 0.20 -10.43
C ALA A 156 -6.96 0.44 -11.80
N VAL A 157 -7.45 1.49 -12.45
CA VAL A 157 -6.96 1.98 -13.73
C VAL A 157 -6.73 3.48 -13.60
N LEU A 158 -5.55 3.91 -14.01
CA LEU A 158 -5.13 5.31 -14.08
C LEU A 158 -5.19 5.75 -15.54
N PHE A 159 -5.92 6.83 -15.81
CA PHE A 159 -6.07 7.41 -17.14
C PHE A 159 -5.86 8.93 -17.06
N ASP A 160 -4.69 9.39 -17.51
CA ASP A 160 -4.27 10.79 -17.41
C ASP A 160 -4.42 11.32 -15.97
N ASN A 161 -5.27 12.31 -15.74
CA ASN A 161 -5.53 12.88 -14.42
C ASN A 161 -6.67 12.18 -13.65
N TRP A 162 -7.20 11.07 -14.19
CA TRP A 162 -8.34 10.34 -13.63
C TRP A 162 -7.89 8.97 -13.11
N ALA A 163 -8.42 8.59 -11.96
CA ALA A 163 -8.26 7.25 -11.41
C ALA A 163 -9.65 6.63 -11.22
N VAL A 164 -9.82 5.39 -11.68
CA VAL A 164 -11.05 4.61 -11.47
C VAL A 164 -10.68 3.30 -10.80
N SER A 165 -11.34 2.98 -9.70
CA SER A 165 -11.14 1.73 -8.98
C SER A 165 -12.45 1.03 -8.63
N ALA A 166 -12.37 -0.29 -8.54
CA ALA A 166 -13.39 -1.16 -7.97
C ALA A 166 -12.71 -2.07 -6.96
N GLU A 167 -13.16 -2.04 -5.71
CA GLU A 167 -12.38 -2.60 -4.62
C GLU A 167 -13.24 -3.18 -3.50
N ARG A 168 -12.67 -4.15 -2.81
CA ARG A 168 -13.23 -4.79 -1.62
C ARG A 168 -12.21 -4.72 -0.50
N LEU A 169 -11.90 -3.50 -0.06
CA LEU A 169 -10.87 -3.25 0.95
C LEU A 169 -11.48 -3.05 2.34
N SER A 170 -10.70 -3.42 3.36
CA SER A 170 -10.94 -2.98 4.73
C SER A 170 -10.26 -1.63 4.93
N TYR A 171 -11.01 -0.62 5.35
CA TYR A 171 -10.48 0.72 5.61
C TYR A 171 -10.11 0.91 7.08
N TRP A 172 -9.05 1.70 7.33
CA TRP A 172 -8.69 2.15 8.67
C TRP A 172 -8.55 3.67 8.70
N TRP A 173 -9.19 4.27 9.70
CA TRP A 173 -9.23 5.71 9.91
C TRP A 173 -8.75 6.00 11.34
N LYS A 174 -7.77 6.89 11.50
CA LYS A 174 -7.38 7.40 12.81
C LYS A 174 -7.71 8.89 12.90
N PHE A 175 -8.54 9.27 13.87
CA PHE A 175 -8.77 10.67 14.21
C PHE A 175 -7.62 11.18 15.08
N LYS A 176 -7.14 12.40 14.81
CA LYS A 176 -6.19 13.08 15.68
C LYS A 176 -6.99 13.55 16.91
N GLN A 177 -6.66 13.02 18.10
CA GLN A 177 -7.09 13.60 19.37
C GLN A 177 -6.13 14.74 19.73
#